data_AF-A0A6L5G9V6-F1
#
_entry.id   AF-A0A6L5G9V6-F1
#
_cell.length_a   1.000
_cell.length_b   1.000
_cell.length_c   1.000
_cell.angle_alpha   90.00
_cell.angle_beta   90.00
_cell.angle_gamma   90.00
#
_symmetry.space_group_name_H-M   'P 1'
#
loop_
_entity.id
_entity.type
_entity.pdbx_description
1 polymer ?
#
loop_
_entity_poly.entity_id
_entity_poly.type
_entity_poly.pdbx_seq_one_letter_code
_entity_poly.pdbx_strand_id
1 'polypeptide(L)'
;MKRPPDREKLMDDVETMSESQVRTAIEEAHRNIDAARATLVQADTKASLLAAGAFPVAAVLLATPSLVEPRGSSTVFAWTAAAVMLLGVVFLGSAIWPRLSGRTGLRAAAGVAHDRIEANFRRMARDPEVRLRFAVEECRLLSTLAVTKFQRLRAAIVCFAIAGALIIATAVALR
;
A
#
# COMPACT_ATOMS: atom_id res chain seq x y z
N MET A 1 18.21 21.18 13.95
CA MET A 1 18.36 19.88 13.25
C MET A 1 19.09 18.93 14.20
N LYS A 2 18.34 18.10 14.96
CA LYS A 2 18.90 17.20 16.00
C LYS A 2 19.61 16.02 15.30
N ARG A 3 20.89 15.79 15.62
CA ARG A 3 21.62 14.57 15.16
C ARG A 3 20.85 13.33 15.62
N PRO A 4 20.68 12.30 14.77
CA PRO A 4 20.11 11.04 15.21
C PRO A 4 21.01 10.46 16.32
N PRO A 5 20.43 9.93 17.40
CA PRO A 5 21.21 9.33 18.48
C PRO A 5 22.06 8.17 17.95
N ASP A 6 23.32 8.25 18.32
CA ASP A 6 24.41 7.27 18.30
C ASP A 6 24.04 5.86 17.81
N ARG A 7 24.40 5.58 16.55
CA ARG A 7 24.53 4.20 16.04
C ARG A 7 25.47 3.35 16.90
N GLU A 8 26.45 3.98 17.51
CA GLU A 8 27.47 3.35 18.36
C GLU A 8 26.85 2.84 19.67
N LYS A 9 26.00 3.66 20.30
CA LYS A 9 25.26 3.30 21.52
C LYS A 9 24.23 2.19 21.28
N LEU A 10 23.61 2.19 20.09
CA LEU A 10 22.72 1.12 19.64
C LEU A 10 23.44 -0.22 19.38
N MET A 11 24.76 -0.22 19.14
CA MET A 11 25.53 -1.47 19.01
C MET A 11 26.03 -1.96 20.37
N ASP A 12 26.48 -1.07 21.27
CA ASP A 12 26.83 -1.42 22.66
C ASP A 12 25.64 -2.00 23.45
N ASP A 13 24.44 -1.46 23.24
CA ASP A 13 23.22 -1.96 23.88
C ASP A 13 22.81 -3.35 23.35
N VAL A 14 23.22 -3.73 22.12
CA VAL A 14 22.97 -5.06 21.54
C VAL A 14 24.01 -6.07 22.01
N GLU A 15 25.27 -5.65 22.20
CA GLU A 15 26.35 -6.50 22.69
C GLU A 15 26.20 -6.85 24.18
N THR A 16 25.44 -6.05 24.94
CA THR A 16 25.06 -6.32 26.34
C THR A 16 23.70 -7.01 26.49
N MET A 17 22.95 -7.24 25.41
CA MET A 17 21.69 -7.97 25.47
C MET A 17 21.93 -9.46 25.69
N SER A 18 21.32 -9.99 26.75
CA SER A 18 21.24 -11.42 27.00
C SER A 18 20.69 -12.15 25.77
N GLU A 19 21.20 -13.36 25.50
CA GLU A 19 20.73 -14.24 24.41
C GLU A 19 19.20 -14.45 24.47
N SER A 20 18.62 -14.42 25.68
CA SER A 20 17.16 -14.45 25.90
C SER A 20 16.44 -13.18 25.42
N GLN A 21 17.05 -12.00 25.58
CA GLN A 21 16.49 -10.72 25.13
C GLN A 21 16.54 -10.61 23.60
N VAL A 22 17.63 -11.06 22.96
CA VAL A 22 17.74 -11.11 21.49
C VAL A 22 16.67 -12.04 20.92
N ARG A 23 16.46 -13.22 21.51
CA ARG A 23 15.43 -14.16 21.07
C ARG A 23 14.02 -13.58 21.24
N THR A 24 13.75 -12.92 22.36
CA THR A 24 12.45 -12.25 22.61
C THR A 24 12.18 -11.13 21.61
N ALA A 25 13.20 -10.31 21.32
CA ALA A 25 13.11 -9.23 20.33
C ALA A 25 12.85 -9.75 18.91
N ILE A 26 13.47 -10.87 18.53
CA ILE A 26 13.21 -11.53 17.24
C ILE A 26 11.76 -12.05 17.17
N GLU A 27 11.27 -12.70 18.23
CA GLU A 27 9.88 -13.20 18.29
C GLU A 27 8.86 -12.06 18.23
N GLU A 28 9.13 -10.94 18.92
CA GLU A 28 8.29 -9.75 18.87
C GLU A 28 8.30 -9.06 17.50
N ALA A 29 9.47 -8.98 16.85
CA ALA A 29 9.58 -8.49 15.48
C ALA A 29 8.75 -9.35 14.50
N HIS A 30 8.81 -10.67 14.61
CA HIS A 30 8.00 -11.58 13.78
C HIS A 30 6.50 -11.40 14.02
N ARG A 31 6.07 -11.29 15.29
CA ARG A 31 4.65 -11.01 15.61
C ARG A 31 4.17 -9.70 14.99
N ASN A 32 4.99 -8.64 15.05
CA ASN A 32 4.66 -7.36 14.44
C ASN A 32 4.61 -7.43 12.92
N ILE A 33 5.52 -8.19 12.30
CA ILE A 33 5.52 -8.46 10.86
C ILE A 33 4.24 -9.20 10.44
N ASP A 34 3.85 -10.24 11.16
CA ASP A 34 2.66 -11.01 10.84
C ASP A 34 1.38 -10.18 11.02
N ALA A 35 1.30 -9.37 12.08
CA ALA A 35 0.21 -8.41 12.27
C ALA A 35 0.15 -7.36 11.15
N ALA A 36 1.30 -6.84 10.71
CA ALA A 36 1.39 -5.90 9.59
C ALA A 36 0.95 -6.56 8.27
N ARG A 37 1.32 -7.82 8.04
CA ARG A 37 0.86 -8.60 6.87
C ARG A 37 -0.66 -8.82 6.90
N ALA A 38 -1.21 -9.21 8.05
CA ALA A 38 -2.65 -9.42 8.20
C ALA A 38 -3.46 -8.14 7.93
N THR A 39 -3.00 -6.99 8.45
CA THR A 39 -3.65 -5.69 8.22
C THR A 39 -3.54 -5.25 6.76
N LEU A 40 -2.39 -5.50 6.10
CA LEU A 40 -2.23 -5.27 4.66
C LEU A 40 -3.20 -6.13 3.83
N VAL A 41 -3.34 -7.42 4.14
CA VAL A 41 -4.29 -8.31 3.46
C VAL A 41 -5.72 -7.81 3.63
N GLN A 42 -6.12 -7.42 4.83
CA GLN A 42 -7.46 -6.85 5.06
C GLN A 42 -7.66 -5.54 4.27
N ALA A 43 -6.65 -4.69 4.17
CA ALA A 43 -6.70 -3.48 3.37
C ALA A 43 -6.84 -3.79 1.88
N ASP A 44 -6.10 -4.77 1.35
CA ASP A 44 -6.19 -5.22 -0.03
C ASP A 44 -7.57 -5.85 -0.34
N THR A 45 -8.17 -6.60 0.59
CA THR A 45 -9.53 -7.14 0.45
C THR A 45 -10.57 -6.01 0.40
N LYS A 46 -10.47 -5.01 1.30
CA LYS A 46 -11.35 -3.83 1.28
C LYS A 46 -11.20 -3.05 -0.02
N ALA A 47 -9.97 -2.88 -0.50
CA ALA A 47 -9.69 -2.22 -1.77
C ALA A 47 -10.30 -2.99 -2.96
N SER A 48 -10.22 -4.32 -2.94
CA SER A 48 -10.79 -5.18 -3.99
C SER A 48 -12.31 -5.13 -4.01
N LEU A 49 -12.96 -5.10 -2.84
CA LEU A 49 -14.40 -4.90 -2.71
C LEU A 49 -14.82 -3.51 -3.23
N LEU A 50 -14.03 -2.48 -2.90
CA LEU A 50 -14.26 -1.12 -3.38
C LEU A 50 -14.09 -1.03 -4.90
N ALA A 51 -13.09 -1.73 -5.46
CA ALA A 51 -12.89 -1.85 -6.90
C ALA A 51 -14.09 -2.54 -7.57
N ALA A 52 -14.54 -3.66 -7.02
CA ALA A 52 -15.66 -4.43 -7.55
C ALA A 52 -16.95 -3.60 -7.64
N GLY A 53 -17.19 -2.68 -6.70
CA GLY A 53 -18.31 -1.74 -6.76
C GLY A 53 -18.07 -0.52 -7.65
N ALA A 54 -16.84 0.01 -7.68
CA ALA A 54 -16.52 1.23 -8.42
C ALA A 54 -16.49 1.00 -9.95
N PHE A 55 -16.01 -0.15 -10.43
CA PHE A 55 -15.90 -0.45 -11.86
C PHE A 55 -17.26 -0.46 -12.59
N PRO A 56 -18.30 -1.17 -12.11
CA PRO A 56 -19.62 -1.14 -12.75
C PRO A 56 -20.24 0.25 -12.76
N VAL A 57 -20.10 1.00 -11.66
CA VAL A 57 -20.65 2.36 -11.55
C VAL A 57 -19.93 3.31 -12.54
N ALA A 58 -18.61 3.19 -12.67
CA ALA A 58 -17.84 3.95 -13.65
C ALA A 58 -18.24 3.60 -15.09
N ALA A 59 -18.45 2.32 -15.38
CA ALA A 59 -18.89 1.86 -16.70
C ALA A 59 -20.28 2.41 -17.07
N VAL A 60 -21.23 2.39 -16.13
CA VAL A 60 -22.56 2.97 -16.32
C VAL A 60 -22.47 4.48 -16.56
N LEU A 61 -21.66 5.20 -15.77
CA LEU A 61 -21.45 6.63 -15.94
C LEU A 61 -20.85 7.01 -17.30
N LEU A 62 -19.90 6.21 -17.80
CA LEU A 62 -19.32 6.41 -19.14
C LEU A 62 -20.32 6.08 -20.25
N ALA A 63 -21.27 5.18 -20.02
CA ALA A 63 -22.33 4.87 -20.98
C ALA A 63 -23.49 5.88 -20.96
N THR A 64 -23.66 6.63 -19.86
CA THR A 64 -24.80 7.56 -19.66
C THR A 64 -24.95 8.63 -20.75
N PRO A 65 -23.87 9.24 -21.31
CA PRO A 65 -23.98 10.25 -22.38
C PRO A 65 -24.59 9.71 -23.68
N SER A 66 -24.51 8.39 -23.92
CA SER A 66 -25.15 7.77 -25.09
C SER A 66 -26.66 7.53 -24.91
N LEU A 67 -27.15 7.61 -23.68
CA LEU A 67 -28.54 7.30 -23.30
C LEU A 67 -29.39 8.55 -23.02
N VAL A 68 -28.77 9.70 -22.77
CA VAL A 68 -29.45 10.94 -22.38
C VAL A 68 -28.99 12.08 -23.27
N GLU A 69 -29.94 12.79 -23.90
CA GLU A 69 -29.66 13.98 -24.70
C GLU A 69 -28.95 15.05 -23.84
N PRO A 70 -27.72 15.47 -24.19
CA PRO A 70 -26.96 16.40 -23.36
C PRO A 70 -27.59 17.80 -23.43
N ARG A 71 -28.24 18.23 -22.36
CA ARG A 71 -28.74 19.60 -22.22
C ARG A 71 -28.16 20.28 -20.98
N GLY A 72 -27.28 21.26 -21.23
CA GLY A 72 -26.87 22.26 -20.25
C GLY A 72 -25.74 21.86 -19.29
N SER A 73 -25.73 22.49 -18.11
CA SER A 73 -24.69 22.37 -17.08
C SER A 73 -24.58 20.96 -16.48
N SER A 74 -25.63 20.15 -16.56
CA SER A 74 -25.65 18.76 -16.09
C SER A 74 -24.64 17.87 -16.81
N THR A 75 -24.38 18.12 -18.10
CA THR A 75 -23.39 17.40 -18.90
C THR A 75 -21.96 17.66 -18.40
N VAL A 76 -21.66 18.90 -17.98
CA VAL A 76 -20.35 19.27 -17.45
C VAL A 76 -20.08 18.56 -16.12
N PHE A 77 -21.09 18.48 -15.24
CA PHE A 77 -20.99 17.74 -13.97
C PHE A 77 -20.83 16.24 -14.17
N ALA A 78 -21.53 15.65 -15.15
CA ALA A 78 -21.38 14.23 -15.48
C ALA A 78 -19.97 13.89 -15.99
N TRP A 79 -19.40 14.71 -16.88
CA TRP A 79 -18.03 14.51 -17.38
C TRP A 79 -16.96 14.71 -16.32
N THR A 80 -17.12 15.70 -15.45
CA THR A 80 -16.20 15.91 -14.32
C THR A 80 -16.29 14.78 -13.31
N ALA A 81 -17.49 14.28 -13.00
CA ALA A 81 -17.68 13.10 -12.16
C ALA A 81 -16.98 11.87 -12.77
N ALA A 82 -17.17 11.62 -14.07
CA ALA A 82 -16.53 10.50 -14.77
C ALA A 82 -15.00 10.61 -14.76
N ALA A 83 -14.44 11.80 -14.99
CA ALA A 83 -12.99 12.04 -14.96
C ALA A 83 -12.40 11.82 -13.56
N VAL A 84 -13.07 12.31 -12.50
CA VAL A 84 -12.65 12.09 -11.11
C VAL A 84 -12.76 10.62 -10.73
N MET A 85 -13.78 9.92 -11.23
CA MET A 85 -13.95 8.50 -10.99
C MET A 85 -12.86 7.66 -11.68
N LEU A 86 -12.50 7.99 -12.92
CA LEU A 86 -11.36 7.40 -13.63
C LEU A 86 -10.04 7.64 -12.89
N LEU A 87 -9.81 8.85 -12.39
CA LEU A 87 -8.67 9.15 -11.50
C LEU A 87 -8.66 8.26 -10.27
N GLY A 88 -9.82 8.06 -9.62
CA GLY A 88 -9.99 7.12 -8.50
C GLY A 88 -9.61 5.69 -8.88
N VAL A 89 -10.04 5.21 -10.04
CA VAL A 89 -9.66 3.87 -10.57
C VAL A 89 -8.16 3.78 -10.84
N VAL A 90 -7.53 4.82 -11.40
CA VAL A 90 -6.08 4.86 -11.62
C VAL A 90 -5.33 4.81 -10.29
N PHE A 91 -5.76 5.57 -9.28
CA PHE A 91 -5.17 5.52 -7.94
C PHE A 91 -5.35 4.14 -7.29
N LEU A 92 -6.54 3.54 -7.43
CA LEU A 92 -6.83 2.20 -6.91
C LEU A 92 -5.97 1.13 -7.61
N GLY A 93 -5.88 1.19 -8.94
CA GLY A 93 -4.99 0.34 -9.74
C GLY A 93 -3.52 0.53 -9.36
N SER A 94 -3.09 1.75 -9.04
CA SER A 94 -1.74 2.03 -8.57
C SER A 94 -1.45 1.56 -7.14
N ALA A 95 -2.51 1.35 -6.32
CA ALA A 95 -2.40 0.78 -4.98
C ALA A 95 -2.32 -0.76 -5.04
N ILE A 96 -3.05 -1.37 -5.97
CA ILE A 96 -3.06 -2.82 -6.22
C ILE A 96 -1.80 -3.24 -6.97
N TRP A 97 -1.34 -2.45 -7.95
CA TRP A 97 -0.12 -2.77 -8.68
C TRP A 97 1.09 -2.59 -7.76
N PRO A 98 1.88 -3.65 -7.51
CA PRO A 98 3.05 -3.56 -6.65
C PRO A 98 4.16 -2.77 -7.37
N ARG A 99 4.04 -1.43 -7.40
CA ARG A 99 5.14 -0.54 -7.74
C ARG A 99 6.03 -0.37 -6.51
N LEU A 100 6.80 -1.40 -6.23
CA LEU A 100 8.02 -1.31 -5.46
C LEU A 100 9.11 -0.73 -6.37
N SER A 101 9.07 0.59 -6.59
CA SER A 101 10.17 1.31 -7.23
C SER A 101 11.29 1.47 -6.21
N GLY A 102 12.33 0.63 -6.29
CA GLY A 102 13.47 0.64 -5.38
C GLY A 102 14.27 -0.67 -5.42
N ARG A 103 15.33 -0.76 -4.61
CA ARG A 103 16.21 -1.96 -4.45
C ARG A 103 15.51 -3.18 -3.83
N THR A 104 14.22 -3.09 -3.52
CA THR A 104 13.45 -4.08 -2.77
C THR A 104 12.10 -4.28 -3.44
N GLY A 105 11.69 -5.53 -3.72
CA GLY A 105 10.41 -5.88 -4.34
C GLY A 105 10.50 -6.93 -5.46
N LEU A 106 9.36 -7.34 -6.04
CA LEU A 106 9.26 -8.40 -7.06
C LEU A 106 10.25 -8.23 -8.24
N ARG A 107 10.54 -6.99 -8.65
CA ARG A 107 11.51 -6.70 -9.72
C ARG A 107 12.96 -6.82 -9.24
N ALA A 108 13.24 -6.51 -7.97
CA ALA A 108 14.54 -6.75 -7.36
C ALA A 108 14.76 -8.23 -7.06
N ALA A 109 13.72 -8.93 -6.59
CA ALA A 109 13.70 -10.37 -6.31
C ALA A 109 13.80 -11.22 -7.58
N ALA A 110 13.16 -10.81 -8.67
CA ALA A 110 13.24 -11.49 -9.97
C ALA A 110 14.65 -11.47 -10.59
N GLY A 111 15.52 -10.55 -10.15
CA GLY A 111 16.91 -10.46 -10.59
C GLY A 111 17.93 -11.15 -9.66
N VAL A 112 17.49 -11.73 -8.53
CA VAL A 112 18.41 -12.40 -7.60
C VAL A 112 18.60 -13.85 -8.04
N ALA A 113 19.83 -14.20 -8.42
CA ALA A 113 20.21 -15.59 -8.70
C ALA A 113 19.91 -16.49 -7.49
N HIS A 114 19.37 -17.68 -7.74
CA HIS A 114 18.93 -18.64 -6.72
C HIS A 114 20.03 -18.92 -5.67
N ASP A 115 21.28 -19.02 -6.13
CA ASP A 115 22.45 -19.27 -5.29
C ASP A 115 22.69 -18.18 -4.24
N ARG A 116 22.35 -16.93 -4.55
CA ARG A 116 22.45 -15.82 -3.57
C ARG A 116 21.35 -15.88 -2.53
N ILE A 117 20.18 -16.39 -2.87
CA ILE A 117 19.09 -16.60 -1.92
C ILE A 117 19.50 -17.69 -0.94
N GLU A 118 19.99 -18.83 -1.43
CA GLU A 118 20.45 -19.92 -0.58
C GLU A 118 21.62 -19.53 0.32
N ALA A 119 22.61 -18.79 -0.20
CA ALA A 119 23.73 -18.28 0.59
C ALA A 119 23.28 -17.32 1.70
N ASN A 120 22.28 -16.47 1.44
CA ASN A 120 21.71 -15.58 2.45
C ASN A 120 20.92 -16.34 3.52
N PHE A 121 20.15 -17.37 3.14
CA PHE A 121 19.46 -18.24 4.10
C PHE A 121 20.45 -19.00 4.99
N ARG A 122 21.54 -19.52 4.43
CA ARG A 122 22.59 -20.20 5.21
C ARG A 122 23.31 -19.24 6.17
N ARG A 123 23.51 -17.97 5.78
CA ARG A 123 24.06 -16.93 6.67
C ARG A 123 23.08 -16.56 7.78
N MET A 124 21.80 -16.37 7.47
CA MET A 124 20.75 -16.16 8.47
C MET A 124 20.61 -17.37 9.41
N ALA A 125 20.87 -18.60 8.96
CA ALA A 125 20.76 -19.77 9.83
C ALA A 125 21.85 -19.85 10.91
N ARG A 126 23.02 -19.24 10.67
CA ARG A 126 24.20 -19.38 11.52
C ARG A 126 24.42 -18.23 12.50
N ASP A 127 23.87 -17.06 12.21
CA ASP A 127 24.18 -15.84 12.96
C ASP A 127 22.88 -15.14 13.45
N PRO A 128 22.64 -15.09 14.78
CA PRO A 128 21.46 -14.46 15.35
C PRO A 128 21.43 -12.93 15.15
N GLU A 129 22.59 -12.26 15.07
CA GLU A 129 22.62 -10.82 14.78
C GLU A 129 22.21 -10.52 13.35
N VAL A 130 22.65 -11.36 12.41
CA VAL A 130 22.26 -11.25 11.00
C VAL A 130 20.75 -11.44 10.87
N ARG A 131 20.15 -12.42 11.56
CA ARG A 131 18.68 -12.58 11.62
C ARG A 131 17.98 -11.32 12.13
N LEU A 132 18.46 -10.73 13.22
CA LEU A 132 17.87 -9.53 13.79
C LEU A 132 17.91 -8.36 12.80
N ARG A 133 19.06 -8.14 12.14
CA ARG A 133 19.19 -7.09 11.11
C ARG A 133 18.23 -7.30 9.94
N PHE A 134 18.08 -8.53 9.46
CA PHE A 134 17.11 -8.85 8.39
C PHE A 134 15.66 -8.62 8.83
N ALA A 135 15.29 -9.02 10.04
CA ALA A 135 13.94 -8.81 10.58
C ALA A 135 13.62 -7.31 10.74
N VAL A 136 14.57 -6.51 11.21
CA VAL A 136 14.41 -5.04 11.32
C VAL A 136 14.24 -4.40 9.94
N GLU A 137 15.05 -4.80 8.96
CA GLU A 137 14.96 -4.27 7.60
C GLU A 137 13.64 -4.68 6.92
N GLU A 138 13.18 -5.92 7.14
CA GLU A 138 11.87 -6.37 6.66
C GLU A 138 10.72 -5.57 7.30
N CYS A 139 10.78 -5.33 8.61
CA CYS A 139 9.78 -4.52 9.32
C CYS A 139 9.76 -3.06 8.81
N ARG A 140 10.94 -2.49 8.52
CA ARG A 140 11.08 -1.16 7.91
C ARG A 140 10.51 -1.12 6.49
N LEU A 141 10.73 -2.17 5.70
CA LEU A 141 10.16 -2.28 4.37
C LEU A 141 8.64 -2.38 4.40
N LEU A 142 8.10 -3.25 5.24
CA LEU A 142 6.67 -3.47 5.39
C LEU A 142 5.96 -2.21 5.89
N SER A 143 6.53 -1.50 6.86
CA SER A 143 5.97 -0.23 7.34
C SER A 143 5.95 0.85 6.26
N THR A 144 7.04 1.00 5.49
CA THR A 144 7.11 1.96 4.38
C THR A 144 6.11 1.62 3.27
N LEU A 145 5.99 0.33 2.94
CA LEU A 145 5.01 -0.20 2.00
C LEU A 145 3.58 0.08 2.45
N ALA A 146 3.28 -0.18 3.72
CA ALA A 146 1.96 0.04 4.30
C ALA A 146 1.58 1.52 4.22
N VAL A 147 2.45 2.44 4.65
CA VAL A 147 2.18 3.88 4.57
C VAL A 147 1.88 4.32 3.14
N THR A 148 2.70 3.87 2.18
CA THR A 148 2.52 4.23 0.77
C THR A 148 1.20 3.69 0.20
N LYS A 149 0.86 2.43 0.49
CA LYS A 149 -0.42 1.82 0.09
C LYS A 149 -1.61 2.56 0.72
N PHE A 150 -1.56 2.86 2.02
CA PHE A 150 -2.62 3.57 2.73
C PHE A 150 -2.82 4.98 2.18
N GLN A 151 -1.76 5.72 1.85
CA GLN A 151 -1.88 7.04 1.24
C GLN A 151 -2.58 6.97 -0.12
N ARG A 152 -2.24 6.00 -0.97
CA ARG A 152 -2.90 5.81 -2.27
C ARG A 152 -4.36 5.36 -2.13
N LEU A 153 -4.65 4.45 -1.20
CA LEU A 153 -6.02 4.03 -0.89
C LEU A 153 -6.86 5.21 -0.39
N ARG A 154 -6.30 6.04 0.50
CA ARG A 154 -6.98 7.23 1.00
C ARG A 154 -7.27 8.22 -0.13
N ALA A 155 -6.31 8.45 -1.03
CA ALA A 155 -6.52 9.29 -2.21
C ALA A 155 -7.65 8.73 -3.11
N ALA A 156 -7.65 7.42 -3.37
CA ALA A 156 -8.71 6.77 -4.15
C ALA A 156 -10.10 6.93 -3.50
N ILE A 157 -10.20 6.72 -2.18
CA ILE A 157 -11.45 6.90 -1.42
C ILE A 157 -11.94 8.35 -1.53
N VAL A 158 -11.05 9.33 -1.39
CA VAL A 158 -11.41 10.76 -1.52
C VAL A 158 -11.91 11.06 -2.94
N CYS A 159 -11.24 10.55 -3.98
CA CYS A 159 -11.70 10.69 -5.37
C CYS A 159 -13.09 10.08 -5.56
N PHE A 160 -13.35 8.86 -5.05
CA PHE A 160 -14.66 8.24 -5.15
C PHE A 160 -15.75 9.00 -4.38
N ALA A 161 -15.42 9.56 -3.21
CA ALA A 161 -16.35 10.38 -2.45
C ALA A 161 -16.72 11.66 -3.19
N ILE A 162 -15.74 12.35 -3.79
CA ILE A 162 -15.97 13.55 -4.62
C ILE A 162 -16.81 13.20 -5.86
N ALA A 163 -16.47 12.12 -6.56
CA ALA A 163 -17.24 11.64 -7.71
C ALA A 163 -18.69 11.33 -7.32
N GLY A 164 -18.91 10.62 -6.20
CA GLY A 164 -20.23 10.34 -5.66
C GLY A 164 -21.05 11.60 -5.35
N ALA A 165 -20.43 12.61 -4.73
CA ALA A 165 -21.08 13.88 -4.45
C ALA A 165 -21.50 14.62 -5.74
N LEU A 166 -20.64 14.62 -6.77
CA LEU A 166 -20.95 15.21 -8.07
C LEU A 166 -22.10 14.49 -8.78
N ILE A 167 -22.15 13.15 -8.69
CA ILE A 167 -23.25 12.35 -9.26
C ILE A 167 -24.58 12.70 -8.58
N ILE A 168 -24.59 12.79 -7.25
CA ILE A 168 -25.79 13.17 -6.49
C ILE A 168 -26.21 14.60 -6.85
N ALA A 169 -25.28 15.55 -6.92
CA ALA A 169 -25.58 16.93 -7.30
C ALA A 169 -26.19 17.00 -8.71
N THR A 170 -25.68 16.20 -9.65
CA THR A 170 -26.21 16.10 -11.02
C THR A 170 -27.62 15.52 -11.02
N ALA A 171 -27.87 14.45 -10.26
CA ALA A 171 -29.18 13.83 -10.14
C ALA A 171 -30.24 14.75 -9.50
N VAL A 172 -29.83 15.59 -8.53
CA VAL A 172 -30.70 16.61 -7.93
C VAL A 172 -30.99 17.74 -8.92
N ALA A 173 -30.00 18.19 -9.69
CA ALA A 173 -30.17 19.26 -10.68
C ALA A 173 -31.01 18.85 -11.91
N LEU A 174 -31.10 17.55 -12.19
CA LEU A 174 -31.93 16.98 -13.26
C LEU A 174 -33.40 16.78 -12.86
N ARG A 175 -33.72 16.90 -11.56
CA ARG A 175 -35.07 16.72 -11.01
C ARG A 175 -35.83 18.04 -10.96
#